data_AF-A0A928HE23-F1
#
_entry.id   AF-A0A928HE23-F1
#
_cell.length_a   1.000
_cell.length_b   1.000
_cell.length_c   1.000
_cell.angle_alpha   90.00
_cell.angle_beta   90.00
_cell.angle_gamma   90.00
#
_symmetry.space_group_name_H-M   'P 1'
#
loop_
_entity.id
_entity.type
_entity.pdbx_description
1 polymer ?
#
loop_
_entity_poly.entity_id
_entity_poly.type
_entity_poly.pdbx_seq_one_letter_code
_entity_poly.pdbx_strand_id
1 'polypeptide(L)'
;MKKLFIKSCIVLLSVLALGVSANAEYKPMDVKSAEFVKSRMSPLPKKVELFNEYYNLKSNETINVSTPTSLTDAQKTKLVDTLKLYFGLKINLVNSVDEANSQLGEEGYTISINADGIKIAGNGFVAVRQALKTVRQMSEVA
;
A
#
# COMPACT_ATOMS: atom_id res chain seq x y z
N MET A 1 29.81 9.01 -18.28
CA MET A 1 28.97 7.86 -17.93
C MET A 1 28.02 8.26 -16.80
N LYS A 2 26.73 8.48 -17.09
CA LYS A 2 25.73 8.85 -16.07
C LYS A 2 25.32 7.58 -15.32
N LYS A 3 25.68 7.46 -14.04
CA LYS A 3 25.18 6.38 -13.17
C LYS A 3 23.67 6.59 -13.00
N LEU A 4 22.88 5.68 -13.55
CA LEU A 4 21.44 5.62 -13.37
C LEU A 4 21.18 5.13 -11.94
N PHE A 5 21.06 6.06 -10.99
CA PHE A 5 20.61 5.73 -9.65
C PHE A 5 19.12 5.36 -9.72
N ILE A 6 18.83 4.06 -9.76
CA ILE A 6 17.48 3.56 -9.61
C ILE A 6 17.11 3.81 -8.15
N LYS A 7 16.33 4.86 -7.90
CA LYS A 7 15.68 5.06 -6.60
C LYS A 7 14.70 3.91 -6.41
N SER A 8 14.79 3.20 -5.30
CA SER A 8 13.94 2.06 -4.98
C SER A 8 13.54 2.14 -3.52
N CYS A 9 12.26 1.93 -3.22
CA CYS A 9 11.75 1.99 -1.86
C CYS A 9 11.31 0.59 -1.43
N ILE A 10 11.80 0.13 -0.28
CA ILE A 10 11.42 -1.17 0.26
C ILE A 10 10.18 -0.98 1.11
N VAL A 11 9.10 -1.71 0.82
CA VAL A 11 7.86 -1.72 1.60
C VAL A 11 7.70 -3.11 2.19
N LEU A 12 7.47 -3.18 3.50
CA LEU A 12 7.28 -4.46 4.18
C LEU A 12 5.98 -5.14 3.70
N LEU A 13 6.00 -6.46 3.48
CA LEU A 13 4.79 -7.18 3.10
C LEU A 13 3.78 -7.17 4.27
N SER A 14 2.60 -6.62 4.03
CA SER A 14 1.40 -6.87 4.83
C SER A 14 0.27 -7.33 3.92
N VAL A 15 -0.24 -8.52 4.18
CA VAL A 15 -1.44 -9.03 3.51
C VAL A 15 -2.60 -8.85 4.47
N LEU A 16 -3.62 -8.08 4.11
CA LEU A 16 -4.92 -8.15 4.77
C LEU A 16 -5.87 -8.89 3.83
N ALA A 17 -5.77 -10.22 3.80
CA ALA A 17 -6.61 -11.04 2.92
C ALA A 17 -7.91 -11.46 3.62
N LEU A 18 -9.04 -11.00 3.10
CA LEU A 18 -10.20 -11.87 2.92
C LEU A 18 -10.29 -12.13 1.42
N GLY A 19 -9.81 -13.30 0.99
CA GLY A 19 -9.80 -13.69 -0.43
C GLY A 19 -8.59 -14.57 -0.75
N VAL A 20 -8.77 -15.88 -0.61
CA VAL A 20 -7.76 -16.89 -0.89
C VAL A 20 -7.50 -16.93 -2.40
N SER A 21 -6.26 -16.67 -2.81
CA SER A 21 -5.70 -17.24 -4.04
C SER A 21 -4.26 -17.68 -3.75
N ALA A 22 -3.97 -18.92 -4.11
CA ALA A 22 -2.86 -19.73 -3.61
C ALA A 22 -1.52 -19.44 -4.31
N ASN A 23 -0.45 -19.86 -3.61
CA ASN A 23 0.92 -20.14 -4.08
C ASN A 23 2.02 -19.06 -3.91
N ALA A 24 2.04 -18.42 -2.74
CA ALA A 24 3.30 -18.14 -2.06
C ALA A 24 3.10 -18.46 -0.57
N GLU A 25 3.94 -19.33 -0.01
CA GLU A 25 3.89 -19.68 1.41
C GLU A 25 4.52 -18.52 2.20
N TYR A 26 3.74 -17.46 2.38
CA TYR A 26 4.19 -16.28 3.13
C TYR A 26 4.44 -16.69 4.57
N LYS A 27 5.71 -16.75 4.96
CA LYS A 27 6.08 -17.07 6.35
C LYS A 27 5.72 -15.87 7.24
N PRO A 28 4.85 -16.05 8.25
CA PRO A 28 4.57 -15.00 9.21
C PRO A 28 5.86 -14.45 9.80
N MET A 29 5.90 -13.13 9.97
CA MET A 29 7.02 -12.48 10.64
C MET A 29 7.13 -12.97 12.09
N ASP A 30 8.35 -13.13 12.59
CA ASP A 30 8.53 -13.52 13.98
C ASP A 30 7.97 -12.43 14.92
N VAL A 31 7.56 -12.83 16.13
CA VAL A 31 6.85 -11.96 17.06
C VAL A 31 7.62 -10.67 17.36
N LYS A 32 8.95 -10.75 17.56
CA LYS A 32 9.76 -9.59 17.94
C LYS A 32 9.89 -8.61 16.78
N SER A 33 10.18 -9.09 15.59
CA SER A 33 10.23 -8.24 14.39
C SER A 33 8.87 -7.61 14.09
N ALA A 34 7.79 -8.36 14.26
CA ALA A 34 6.43 -7.87 14.05
C ALA A 34 6.06 -6.79 15.08
N GLU A 35 6.40 -6.96 16.36
CA GLU A 35 6.21 -5.95 17.40
C GLU A 35 7.03 -4.69 17.11
N PHE A 36 8.28 -4.84 16.69
CA PHE A 36 9.13 -3.71 16.29
C PHE A 36 8.51 -2.92 15.14
N VAL A 37 8.06 -3.58 14.06
CA VAL A 37 7.38 -2.90 12.95
C VAL A 37 6.11 -2.21 13.44
N LYS A 38 5.25 -2.91 14.20
CA LYS A 38 3.99 -2.35 14.73
C LYS A 38 4.24 -1.12 15.61
N SER A 39 5.30 -1.11 16.41
CA SER A 39 5.68 0.04 17.25
C SER A 39 6.02 1.31 16.45
N ARG A 40 6.41 1.17 15.17
CA ARG A 40 6.69 2.28 14.27
C ARG A 40 5.44 2.77 13.52
N MET A 41 4.32 2.05 13.59
CA MET A 41 3.06 2.41 12.95
C MET A 41 2.21 3.27 13.89
N SER A 42 1.84 4.48 13.46
CA SER A 42 1.08 5.42 14.27
C SER A 42 0.06 6.21 13.42
N PRO A 43 -1.25 6.05 13.63
CA PRO A 43 -1.86 5.08 14.55
C PRO A 43 -1.65 3.64 14.06
N LEU A 44 -1.64 2.67 14.99
CA LEU A 44 -1.61 1.25 14.65
C LEU A 44 -2.92 0.87 13.93
N PRO A 45 -2.87 0.20 12.75
CA PRO A 45 -4.08 -0.29 12.10
C PRO A 45 -4.86 -1.26 13.00
N LYS A 46 -6.20 -1.25 12.88
CA LYS A 46 -7.09 -2.14 13.65
C LYS A 46 -6.74 -3.62 13.52
N LYS A 47 -6.28 -4.03 12.34
CA LYS A 47 -5.77 -5.37 12.04
C LYS A 47 -4.57 -5.24 11.12
N VAL A 48 -3.49 -5.96 11.42
CA VAL A 48 -2.28 -6.01 10.60
C VAL A 48 -1.62 -7.38 10.73
N GLU A 49 -1.32 -7.99 9.59
CA GLU A 49 -0.57 -9.24 9.47
C GLU A 49 0.72 -8.94 8.70
N LEU A 50 1.86 -9.35 9.23
CA LEU A 50 3.19 -9.04 8.71
C LEU A 50 3.92 -10.34 8.36
N PHE A 51 4.69 -10.29 7.28
CA PHE A 51 5.42 -11.44 6.75
C PHE A 51 6.91 -11.09 6.58
N ASN A 52 7.79 -12.10 6.59
CA ASN A 52 9.25 -11.91 6.50
C ASN A 52 9.76 -11.50 5.10
N GLU A 53 8.87 -11.04 4.24
CA GLU A 53 9.19 -10.65 2.87
C GLU A 53 9.12 -9.13 2.69
N TYR A 54 9.84 -8.66 1.69
CA TYR A 54 9.96 -7.25 1.35
C TYR A 54 9.52 -7.05 -0.09
N TYR A 55 8.65 -6.07 -0.30
CA TYR A 55 8.27 -5.62 -1.63
C TYR A 55 9.13 -4.43 -2.03
N ASN A 56 9.85 -4.54 -3.15
CA ASN A 56 10.65 -3.42 -3.65
C ASN A 56 9.86 -2.59 -4.65
N LEU A 57 9.34 -1.44 -4.20
CA LEU A 57 8.62 -0.48 -5.03
C LEU A 57 9.58 0.27 -5.95
N LYS A 58 9.37 0.13 -7.26
CA LYS A 58 10.20 0.77 -8.30
C LYS A 58 9.46 1.89 -9.01
N SER A 59 10.23 2.78 -9.64
CA SER A 59 9.66 3.81 -10.51
C SER A 59 8.91 3.19 -11.70
N ASN A 60 7.78 3.79 -12.06
CA ASN A 60 6.80 3.41 -13.07
C ASN A 60 5.99 2.15 -12.73
N GLU A 61 6.09 1.61 -11.52
CA GLU A 61 5.16 0.58 -11.06
C GLU A 61 3.75 1.16 -10.84
N THR A 62 2.76 0.26 -10.87
CA THR A 62 1.36 0.61 -10.73
C THR A 62 0.85 0.18 -9.35
N ILE A 63 0.28 1.12 -8.62
CA ILE A 63 -0.54 0.83 -7.43
C ILE A 63 -2.00 0.76 -7.86
N ASN A 64 -2.67 -0.32 -7.47
CA ASN A 64 -4.07 -0.56 -7.79
C ASN A 64 -4.95 -0.08 -6.63
N VAL A 65 -5.91 0.77 -6.91
CA VAL A 65 -6.83 1.34 -5.92
C VAL A 65 -8.27 1.01 -6.29
N SER A 66 -9.00 0.33 -5.41
CA SER A 66 -10.44 0.11 -5.58
C SER A 66 -11.27 0.98 -4.64
N THR A 67 -12.34 1.58 -5.17
CA THR A 67 -13.27 2.45 -4.44
C THR A 67 -14.73 2.16 -4.87
N PRO A 68 -15.76 2.49 -4.06
CA PRO A 68 -17.16 2.22 -4.42
C PRO A 68 -17.64 2.98 -5.65
N THR A 69 -16.99 4.10 -5.95
CA THR A 69 -17.22 4.92 -7.12
C THR A 69 -15.88 5.34 -7.72
N SER A 70 -15.85 5.64 -9.01
CA SER A 70 -14.64 6.10 -9.68
C SER A 70 -14.13 7.40 -9.06
N LEU A 71 -12.84 7.45 -8.75
CA LEU A 71 -12.16 8.68 -8.37
C LEU A 71 -12.16 9.66 -9.53
N THR A 72 -12.32 10.94 -9.22
CA THR A 72 -12.16 12.00 -10.22
C THR A 72 -10.71 12.13 -10.64
N ASP A 73 -10.44 12.68 -11.83
CA ASP A 73 -9.06 12.84 -12.30
C ASP A 73 -8.23 13.76 -11.41
N ALA A 74 -8.87 14.79 -10.83
CA ALA A 74 -8.22 15.63 -9.82
C ALA A 74 -7.81 14.85 -8.56
N GLN A 75 -8.63 13.90 -8.12
CA GLN A 75 -8.30 13.03 -6.99
C GLN A 75 -7.16 12.07 -7.34
N LYS A 76 -7.20 11.44 -8.53
CA LYS A 76 -6.11 10.57 -9.01
C LYS A 76 -4.78 11.31 -9.08
N THR A 77 -4.76 12.51 -9.65
CA THR A 77 -3.57 13.37 -9.72
C THR A 77 -3.02 13.67 -8.32
N LYS A 78 -3.89 14.06 -7.37
CA LYS A 78 -3.47 14.30 -5.97
C LYS A 78 -2.86 13.06 -5.31
N LEU A 79 -3.38 11.87 -5.59
CA LEU A 79 -2.81 10.62 -5.06
C LEU A 79 -1.44 10.31 -5.69
N VAL A 80 -1.29 10.50 -7.00
CA VAL A 80 0.00 10.36 -7.70
C VAL A 80 1.03 11.34 -7.15
N ASP A 81 0.65 12.60 -6.94
CA ASP A 81 1.53 13.61 -6.34
C ASP A 81 1.92 13.24 -4.91
N THR A 82 0.99 12.67 -4.14
CA THR A 82 1.26 12.18 -2.78
C THR A 82 2.27 11.02 -2.80
N LEU A 83 2.12 10.06 -3.70
CA LEU A 83 3.07 8.95 -3.89
C LEU A 83 4.47 9.46 -4.26
N LYS A 84 4.54 10.43 -5.18
CA LYS A 84 5.80 11.07 -5.57
C LYS A 84 6.45 11.79 -4.40
N LEU A 85 5.67 12.49 -3.58
CA LEU A 85 6.16 13.16 -2.37
C LEU A 85 6.70 12.16 -1.34
N TYR A 86 6.00 11.03 -1.14
CA TYR A 86 6.37 10.04 -0.13
C TYR A 86 7.61 9.22 -0.50
N PHE A 87 7.72 8.79 -1.75
CA PHE A 87 8.75 7.85 -2.18
C PHE A 87 9.82 8.46 -3.10
N GLY A 88 9.58 9.67 -3.63
CA GLY A 88 10.47 10.26 -4.63
C GLY A 88 10.49 9.49 -5.98
N LEU A 89 9.50 8.63 -6.20
CA LEU A 89 9.35 7.79 -7.39
C LEU A 89 8.19 8.27 -8.25
N LYS A 90 8.28 8.05 -9.56
CA LYS A 90 7.12 8.22 -10.46
C LYS A 90 6.30 6.95 -10.38
N ILE A 91 5.19 6.95 -9.64
CA ILE A 91 4.31 5.78 -9.50
C ILE A 91 3.03 6.01 -10.30
N ASN A 92 2.58 4.98 -11.02
CA ASN A 92 1.30 4.98 -11.72
C ASN A 92 0.19 4.55 -10.75
N LEU A 93 -1.01 5.10 -10.93
CA LEU A 93 -2.17 4.73 -10.14
C LEU A 93 -3.31 4.34 -11.07
N VAL A 94 -3.84 3.13 -10.87
CA VAL A 94 -5.04 2.66 -11.55
C VAL A 94 -6.16 2.59 -10.53
N ASN A 95 -7.31 3.19 -10.86
CA ASN A 95 -8.50 3.13 -10.04
C ASN A 95 -9.55 2.22 -10.68
N SER A 96 -10.05 1.26 -9.91
CA SER A 96 -11.19 0.40 -10.25
C SER A 96 -12.37 0.65 -9.32
N VAL A 97 -13.56 0.23 -9.76
CA VAL A 97 -14.78 0.31 -8.97
C VAL A 97 -15.08 -1.04 -8.31
N ASP A 98 -15.35 -0.99 -7.00
CA ASP A 98 -15.83 -2.13 -6.22
C ASP A 98 -16.78 -1.61 -5.13
N GLU A 99 -18.08 -1.85 -5.33
CA GLU A 99 -19.16 -1.35 -4.48
C GLU A 99 -19.09 -1.90 -3.04
N ALA A 100 -18.47 -3.07 -2.83
CA ALA A 100 -18.32 -3.69 -1.52
C ALA A 100 -17.49 -2.82 -0.56
N ASN A 101 -16.62 -1.96 -1.09
CA ASN A 101 -15.79 -1.05 -0.31
C ASN A 101 -16.59 0.03 0.44
N SER A 102 -17.88 0.21 0.13
CA SER A 102 -18.77 1.13 0.85
C SER A 102 -18.94 0.74 2.33
N GLN A 103 -18.69 -0.53 2.65
CA GLN A 103 -18.77 -1.08 4.00
C GLN A 103 -17.54 -0.78 4.88
N LEU A 104 -16.45 -0.25 4.31
CA LEU A 104 -15.21 -0.01 5.05
C LEU A 104 -15.31 1.15 6.04
N GLY A 105 -16.40 1.92 6.04
CA GLY A 105 -16.53 3.17 6.80
C GLY A 105 -15.79 4.33 6.12
N GLU A 106 -16.10 5.58 6.48
CA GLU A 106 -15.68 6.77 5.70
C GLU A 106 -14.16 6.89 5.49
N GLU A 107 -13.37 6.56 6.51
CA GLU A 107 -11.89 6.56 6.43
C GLU A 107 -11.29 5.15 6.36
N GLY A 108 -12.10 4.09 6.31
CA GLY A 108 -11.58 2.74 6.39
C GLY A 108 -11.03 2.24 5.06
N TYR A 109 -9.97 1.45 5.17
CA TYR A 109 -9.22 0.93 4.05
C TYR A 109 -8.64 -0.45 4.36
N THR A 110 -8.28 -1.17 3.31
CA THR A 110 -7.43 -2.36 3.37
C THR A 110 -6.20 -2.16 2.50
N ILE A 111 -5.08 -2.76 2.91
CA ILE A 111 -3.83 -2.74 2.15
C ILE A 111 -3.37 -4.19 2.02
N SER A 112 -3.07 -4.57 0.78
CA SER A 112 -2.42 -5.84 0.46
C SER A 112 -1.15 -5.55 -0.32
N ILE A 113 -0.04 -5.97 0.24
CA ILE A 113 1.29 -5.88 -0.35
C ILE A 113 1.74 -7.31 -0.54
N ASN A 114 2.07 -7.68 -1.78
CA ASN A 114 2.55 -9.00 -2.12
C ASN A 114 3.45 -8.95 -3.35
N ALA A 115 3.88 -10.10 -3.86
CA ALA A 115 4.74 -10.16 -5.05
C ALA A 115 4.10 -9.54 -6.30
N ASP A 116 2.76 -9.51 -6.39
CA ASP A 116 2.02 -8.90 -7.51
C ASP A 116 1.88 -7.38 -7.39
N GLY A 117 2.32 -6.79 -6.28
CA GLY A 117 2.31 -5.35 -6.05
C GLY A 117 1.50 -4.90 -4.85
N ILE A 118 1.19 -3.60 -4.86
CA ILE A 118 0.40 -2.94 -3.82
C ILE A 118 -1.03 -2.75 -4.33
N LYS A 119 -1.98 -3.28 -3.56
CA LYS A 119 -3.42 -3.12 -3.76
C LYS A 119 -4.02 -2.42 -2.54
N ILE A 120 -4.82 -1.40 -2.78
CA ILE A 120 -5.50 -0.61 -1.75
C ILE A 120 -6.99 -0.63 -2.05
N ALA A 121 -7.81 -1.00 -1.06
CA ALA A 121 -9.25 -0.81 -1.13
C ALA A 121 -9.66 0.25 -0.10
N GLY A 122 -10.58 1.14 -0.45
CA GLY A 122 -11.03 2.17 0.48
C GLY A 122 -12.37 2.77 0.10
N ASN A 123 -13.08 3.36 1.07
CA ASN A 123 -14.37 4.00 0.85
C ASN A 123 -14.26 5.42 0.25
N GLY A 124 -13.47 5.55 -0.82
CA GLY A 124 -13.26 6.82 -1.53
C GLY A 124 -11.92 7.50 -1.22
N PHE A 125 -11.79 8.75 -1.65
CA PHE A 125 -10.51 9.47 -1.69
C PHE A 125 -9.83 9.63 -0.33
N VAL A 126 -10.59 9.92 0.74
CA VAL A 126 -10.04 10.12 2.09
C VAL A 126 -9.45 8.82 2.61
N ALA A 127 -10.19 7.71 2.56
CA ALA A 127 -9.72 6.39 2.93
C ALA A 127 -8.42 5.99 2.21
N VAL A 128 -8.36 6.20 0.89
CA VAL A 128 -7.14 5.90 0.10
C VAL A 128 -5.96 6.76 0.55
N ARG A 129 -6.17 8.04 0.87
CA ARG A 129 -5.09 8.88 1.42
C ARG A 129 -4.59 8.38 2.78
N GLN A 130 -5.47 7.89 3.64
CA GLN A 130 -5.06 7.29 4.92
C GLN A 130 -4.26 6.01 4.67
N ALA A 131 -4.71 5.16 3.75
CA ALA A 131 -3.97 3.96 3.35
C ALA A 131 -2.55 4.28 2.88
N LEU A 132 -2.37 5.30 2.03
CA LEU A 132 -1.04 5.71 1.55
C LEU A 132 -0.11 6.19 2.67
N LYS A 133 -0.64 6.83 3.72
CA LYS A 133 0.17 7.19 4.89
C LYS A 133 0.67 5.93 5.61
N THR A 134 -0.16 4.91 5.72
CA THR A 134 0.21 3.62 6.32
C THR A 134 1.27 2.90 5.49
N VAL A 135 1.10 2.85 4.15
CA VAL A 135 2.13 2.29 3.24
C VAL A 135 3.47 3.02 3.43
N ARG A 136 3.46 4.35 3.56
CA ARG A 136 4.67 5.13 3.83
C ARG A 136 5.32 4.75 5.17
N GLN A 137 4.54 4.55 6.24
CA GLN A 137 5.08 4.17 7.55
C GLN A 137 5.72 2.78 7.54
N MET A 138 5.22 1.89 6.68
CA MET A 138 5.77 0.54 6.46
C MET A 138 6.96 0.50 5.50
N SER A 139 7.32 1.66 4.93
CA SER A 139 8.37 1.75 3.92
C SER A 139 9.67 2.29 4.49
N GLU A 140 10.77 1.78 3.94
CA GLU A 140 12.11 2.29 4.16
C GLU A 140 12.62 2.83 2.80
N VAL A 141 13.00 4.11 2.80
CA VAL A 141 13.59 4.75 1.62
C VAL A 141 15.09 4.46 1.66
N ALA A 142 15.57 3.69 0.68
CA ALA A 142 16.97 3.35 0.50
C ALA A 142 17.70 4.37 -0.39
#